data_AF-A0A2E6WQM8-F1
#
_entry.id   AF-A0A2E6WQM8-F1
#
_cell.length_a   1.000
_cell.length_b   1.000
_cell.length_c   1.000
_cell.angle_alpha   90.00
_cell.angle_beta   90.00
_cell.angle_gamma   90.00
#
_symmetry.space_group_name_H-M   'P 1'
#
loop_
_entity.id
_entity.type
_entity.pdbx_description
1 polymer ?
#
loop_
_entity_poly.entity_id
_entity_poly.type
_entity_poly.pdbx_seq_one_letter_code
_entity_poly.pdbx_strand_id
1 'polypeptide(L)' 'MDLSPLNSVFRFLGIGWYVVICLMGGVFLGNLIDGKVNYNFPIFTILFTILGAVLAFLGVGLMIRSFIEKNSRGR' A
#
# COMPACT_ATOMS: atom_id res chain seq x y z
N MET A 1 29.77 12.76 -7.33
CA MET A 1 29.24 11.41 -7.06
C MET A 1 27.91 11.31 -7.76
N ASP A 2 27.75 10.38 -8.70
CA ASP A 2 26.51 10.24 -9.47
C ASP A 2 25.44 9.60 -8.58
N LEU A 3 24.50 10.39 -8.06
CA LEU A 3 23.41 9.93 -7.17
C LEU A 3 22.19 9.39 -7.94
N SER A 4 22.27 9.38 -9.28
CA SER A 4 21.26 8.86 -10.19
C SER A 4 20.71 7.46 -9.82
N PRO A 5 21.52 6.44 -9.49
CA PRO A 5 21.00 5.13 -9.10
C PRO A 5 20.27 5.14 -7.74
N LEU A 6 20.68 6.02 -6.82
CA LEU A 6 20.12 6.08 -5.47
C LEU A 6 18.65 6.57 -5.51
N ASN A 7 18.33 7.48 -6.43
CA ASN A 7 17.00 8.04 -6.58
C ASN A 7 15.97 6.99 -7.04
N SER A 8 16.38 6.04 -7.87
CA SER A 8 15.56 4.91 -8.30
C SER A 8 15.28 3.94 -7.16
N VAL A 9 16.29 3.65 -6.33
CA VAL A 9 16.15 2.77 -5.17
C VAL A 9 15.17 3.35 -4.15
N PHE A 10 15.31 4.63 -3.79
CA PHE A 10 14.38 5.30 -2.87
C PHE A 10 12.92 5.29 -3.37
N ARG A 11 12.71 5.36 -4.68
CA ARG A 11 11.37 5.25 -5.27
C ARG A 11 10.75 3.87 -5.11
N PHE A 12 11.49 2.81 -5.42
CA PHE A 12 11.02 1.44 -5.19
C PHE A 12 10.74 1.18 -3.72
N LEU A 13 11.61 1.73 -2.85
CA LEU A 13 11.46 1.64 -1.40
C LEU A 13 10.19 2.36 -0.92
N GLY A 14 9.88 3.54 -1.47
CA GLY A 14 8.64 4.26 -1.19
C GLY A 14 7.37 3.52 -1.62
N ILE A 15 7.39 2.86 -2.78
CA ILE A 15 6.27 2.02 -3.25
C ILE A 15 6.09 0.81 -2.31
N GLY A 16 7.17 0.13 -1.95
CA GLY A 16 7.13 -0.97 -0.98
C GLY A 16 6.58 -0.51 0.38
N TRP A 17 7.02 0.66 0.85
CA TRP A 17 6.55 1.25 2.11
C TRP A 17 5.05 1.55 2.09
N TYR A 18 4.53 2.06 0.97
CA TYR A 18 3.10 2.30 0.79
C TYR A 18 2.26 1.02 0.96
N VAL A 19 2.73 -0.09 0.36
CA VAL A 19 2.06 -1.40 0.46
C VAL A 19 2.07 -1.91 1.90
N VAL A 20 3.22 -1.82 2.59
CA VAL A 20 3.35 -2.24 3.99
C VAL A 20 2.41 -1.44 4.89
N ILE A 21 2.34 -0.11 4.73
CA ILE A 21 1.44 0.74 5.52
C ILE A 21 -0.03 0.37 5.27
N CYS A 22 -0.43 0.17 4.00
CA CYS A 22 -1.81 -0.23 3.69
C CYS A 22 -2.19 -1.57 4.32
N LEU A 23 -1.31 -2.56 4.26
CA LEU A 23 -1.55 -3.89 4.84
C LEU A 23 -1.52 -3.87 6.37
N MET A 24 -0.51 -3.23 6.97
CA MET A 24 -0.43 -3.07 8.43
C MET A 24 -1.64 -2.30 8.97
N GLY A 25 -2.05 -1.23 8.30
CA GLY A 25 -3.25 -0.47 8.65
C GLY A 25 -4.51 -1.32 8.61
N GLY A 26 -4.71 -2.08 7.53
CA GLY A 26 -5.86 -2.97 7.39
C GLY A 26 -5.91 -4.06 8.48
N VAL A 27 -4.79 -4.75 8.70
CA VAL A 27 -4.70 -5.81 9.73
C VAL A 27 -4.89 -5.23 11.14
N PHE A 28 -4.28 -4.09 11.45
CA PHE A 28 -4.37 -3.47 12.77
C PHE A 28 -5.79 -2.96 13.06
N LEU A 29 -6.45 -2.34 12.08
CA LEU A 29 -7.87 -1.95 12.21
C LEU A 29 -8.78 -3.16 12.37
N GLY A 30 -8.58 -4.19 11.55
CA GLY A 30 -9.38 -5.41 11.60
C GLY A 30 -9.28 -6.12 12.94
N ASN A 31 -8.06 -6.26 13.48
CA ASN A 31 -7.82 -6.90 14.77
C ASN A 31 -8.36 -6.08 15.95
N LEU A 32 -8.29 -4.74 15.90
CA LEU A 32 -8.91 -3.87 16.91
C LEU A 32 -10.44 -4.01 16.96
N ILE A 33 -11.06 -4.22 15.80
CA ILE A 33 -12.52 -4.40 15.70
C ILE A 33 -12.91 -5.81 16.13
N ASP A 34 -12.22 -6.86 15.66
CA ASP A 34 -12.46 -8.24 16.11
C ASP A 34 -12.23 -8.40 17.62
N GLY A 35 -11.29 -7.66 18.23
CA GLY A 35 -11.09 -7.69 19.68
C GLY A 35 -12.24 -7.05 20.48
N LYS A 36 -13.00 -6.12 19.89
CA LYS A 36 -14.16 -5.48 20.52
C LYS A 36 -15.44 -6.27 20.32
N VAL A 37 -15.61 -6.88 19.16
CA VAL A 37 -16.78 -7.67 18.83
C VAL A 37 -16.42 -9.12 19.13
N ASN A 38 -16.87 -9.67 20.27
CA ASN A 38 -16.57 -11.03 20.80
C ASN A 38 -17.02 -12.20 19.87
N TYR A 39 -16.84 -12.09 18.56
CA TYR A 39 -17.06 -13.14 17.59
C TYR A 39 -15.86 -14.09 17.62
N ASN A 40 -16.15 -15.39 17.64
CA ASN A 40 -15.16 -16.46 17.65
C ASN A 40 -14.45 -16.64 16.28
N PHE A 41 -14.69 -15.72 15.33
CA PHE A 41 -14.18 -15.80 13.97
C PHE A 41 -13.71 -14.41 13.51
N PRO A 42 -12.48 -14.26 12.99
CA PRO A 42 -11.87 -12.96 12.70
C PRO A 42 -12.33 -12.38 11.36
N ILE A 43 -13.64 -12.11 11.25
CA ILE A 43 -14.28 -11.71 9.99
C ILE A 43 -13.87 -10.29 9.61
N PHE A 44 -13.76 -9.38 10.58
CA PHE A 44 -13.35 -8.00 10.28
C PHE A 44 -11.88 -7.94 9.87
N THR A 45 -11.00 -8.73 10.50
CA THR A 45 -9.60 -8.81 10.07
C THR A 45 -9.46 -9.25 8.62
N ILE A 46 -10.22 -10.28 8.20
CA ILE A 46 -10.21 -10.75 6.81
C ILE A 46 -10.72 -9.66 5.87
N LEU A 47 -11.85 -9.02 6.22
CA LEU A 47 -12.45 -7.98 5.40
C LEU A 47 -11.52 -6.77 5.22
N PHE A 48 -10.96 -6.24 6.31
CA PHE A 48 -10.04 -5.10 6.28
C PHE A 48 -8.70 -5.45 5.62
N THR A 49 -8.22 -6.69 5.73
CA THR A 49 -7.01 -7.14 5.03
C THR A 49 -7.23 -7.17 3.52
N ILE A 50 -8.37 -7.71 3.06
CA ILE A 50 -8.73 -7.71 1.64
C ILE A 50 -8.86 -6.26 1.14
N LEU A 51 -9.53 -5.40 1.91
CA LEU A 51 -9.71 -4.00 1.56
C LEU A 51 -8.35 -3.26 1.48
N GLY A 52 -7.46 -3.51 2.45
CA GLY A 52 -6.10 -2.98 2.46
C GLY A 52 -5.26 -3.48 1.27
N ALA A 53 -5.41 -4.75 0.88
CA ALA A 53 -4.76 -5.31 -0.30
C ALA A 53 -5.26 -4.66 -1.61
N VAL A 54 -6.58 -4.45 -1.74
CA VAL A 54 -7.16 -3.76 -2.89
C VAL A 54 -6.66 -2.31 -2.96
N LEU A 55 -6.64 -1.59 -1.83
CA LEU A 55 -6.11 -0.23 -1.77
C LEU A 55 -4.62 -0.15 -2.09
N ALA A 56 -3.82 -1.12 -1.63
CA ALA A 56 -2.42 -1.24 -1.99
C ALA A 56 -2.26 -1.42 -3.50
N PHE A 57 -3.02 -2.34 -4.09
CA PHE A 57 -2.96 -2.62 -5.53
C PHE A 57 -3.37 -1.40 -6.37
N LEU A 58 -4.46 -0.73 -6.00
CA LEU A 58 -4.93 0.49 -6.66
C LEU A 58 -3.93 1.64 -6.51
N GLY A 59 -3.38 1.86 -5.32
CA GLY A 59 -2.42 2.94 -5.07
C GLY A 59 -1.11 2.75 -5.83
N VAL A 60 -0.60 1.53 -5.90
CA VAL A 60 0.57 1.21 -6.73
C VAL A 60 0.27 1.43 -8.21
N GLY A 61 -0.88 0.97 -8.70
CA GLY A 61 -1.32 1.19 -10.08
C GLY A 61 -1.45 2.68 -10.44
N LEU A 62 -1.96 3.50 -9.53
CA LEU A 62 -2.03 4.96 -9.69
C LEU A 62 -0.63 5.61 -9.74
N MET A 63 0.29 5.24 -8.84
CA MET A 63 1.66 5.77 -8.87
C MET A 63 2.40 5.43 -10.16
N ILE A 64 2.25 4.18 -10.64
CA ILE A 64 2.86 3.74 -11.90
C ILE A 64 2.26 4.54 -13.07
N ARG A 65 0.94 4.72 -13.11
CA ARG A 65 0.28 5.54 -14.14
C ARG A 65 0.74 6.99 -14.13
N SER A 66 0.77 7.64 -12.97
CA SER A 66 1.29 9.00 -12.83
C SER A 66 2.75 9.10 -13.26
N PHE A 67 3.55 8.05 -13.07
CA PHE A 67 4.93 8.01 -13.53
C PHE A 67 5.03 7.94 -15.06
N ILE A 68 4.27 7.04 -15.69
CA ILE A 68 4.22 6.89 -17.16
C ILE A 68 3.74 8.19 -17.80
N GLU A 69 2.69 8.81 -17.26
CA GLU A 69 2.15 10.06 -17.80
C GLU A 69 3.11 11.23 -17.64
N LYS A 70 3.75 11.36 -16.47
CA LYS A 70 4.76 12.40 -16.21
C LYS A 70 5.97 12.27 -17.15
N ASN A 71 6.38 11.04 -17.48
CA ASN A 71 7.47 10.81 -18.43
C ASN A 71 7.05 11.09 -19.89
N SER A 72 5.76 10.97 -20.21
CA SER A 72 5.20 11.26 -21.55
C SER A 72 4.98 12.75 -21.79
N ARG A 73 4.58 13.51 -20.77
CA ARG A 73 4.26 14.96 -20.86
C ARG A 73 5.46 15.89 -20.68
N GLY A 74 6.63 15.34 -20.39
CA GLY A 74 7.90 16.06 -20.26
C GLY A 74 8.76 16.06 -21.52
N ARG A 75 8.19 15.73 -22.70
CA ARG A 75 8.79 15.97 -24.01
C ARG A 75 8.09 17.13 -24.71
#